data_AF-A0A9D6VTD4-F1
#
_entry.id   AF-A0A9D6VTD4-F1
#
_cell.length_a   1.000
_cell.length_b   1.000
_cell.length_c   1.000
_cell.angle_alpha   90.00
_cell.angle_beta   90.00
_cell.angle_gamma   90.00
#
_symmetry.space_group_name_H-M   'P 1'
#
loop_
_entity.id
_entity.type
_entity.pdbx_description
1 polymer ?
#
loop_
_entity_poly.entity_id
_entity_poly.type
_entity_poly.pdbx_seq_one_letter_code
_entity_poly.pdbx_strand_id
1 'polypeptide(L)'
;MFTGIIQAVGEIAALELKGEPQGGDLRLRVRTGKLDLGDVCLGDSIAVSGVCLTAVALPGDGFWADVSGETLAHTVIGDFKPGA
;
A
#
# COMPACT_ATOMS: atom_id res chain seq x y z
N MET A 1 3.58 9.94 11.09
CA MET A 1 4.67 9.32 11.88
C MET A 1 4.14 8.04 12.51
N PHE A 2 4.92 6.96 12.53
CA PHE A 2 4.48 5.63 13.00
C PHE A 2 5.30 5.17 14.21
N THR A 3 4.73 4.31 15.04
CA THR A 3 5.38 3.74 16.24
C THR A 3 6.15 2.45 15.97
N GLY A 4 5.88 1.79 14.84
CA GLY A 4 6.39 0.45 14.54
C GLY A 4 5.58 -0.70 15.14
N ILE A 5 4.48 -0.42 15.84
CA ILE A 5 3.57 -1.44 16.40
C ILE A 5 2.53 -1.82 15.36
N ILE A 6 2.64 -3.03 14.81
CA ILE A 6 1.71 -3.56 13.79
C ILE A 6 0.31 -3.72 14.37
N GLN A 7 -0.68 -3.07 13.74
CA GLN A 7 -2.08 -3.08 14.19
C GLN A 7 -2.91 -4.21 13.56
N ALA A 8 -2.58 -4.63 12.33
CA ALA A 8 -3.26 -5.70 11.62
C ALA A 8 -2.35 -6.33 10.56
N VAL A 9 -2.76 -7.52 10.08
CA VAL A 9 -2.20 -8.15 8.88
C VAL A 9 -3.26 -8.05 7.78
N GLY A 10 -2.83 -7.53 6.63
CA GLY A 10 -3.65 -7.39 5.43
C GLY A 10 -3.21 -8.35 4.33
N GLU A 11 -3.68 -8.08 3.11
CA GLU A 11 -3.35 -8.84 1.89
C GLU A 11 -3.15 -7.85 0.73
N ILE A 12 -2.15 -8.11 -0.11
CA ILE A 12 -2.03 -7.43 -1.40
C ILE A 12 -3.08 -7.98 -2.36
N ALA A 13 -4.12 -7.20 -2.64
CA ALA A 13 -5.25 -7.66 -3.45
C ALA A 13 -5.07 -7.40 -4.96
N ALA A 14 -4.30 -6.38 -5.33
CA ALA A 14 -4.00 -6.05 -6.73
C ALA A 14 -2.76 -5.15 -6.84
N LEU A 15 -2.12 -5.23 -8.01
CA LEU A 15 -0.93 -4.48 -8.40
C LEU A 15 -1.17 -4.00 -9.85
N GLU A 16 -1.21 -2.69 -10.09
CA GLU A 16 -1.39 -2.12 -11.42
C GLU A 16 -0.14 -1.30 -11.80
N LEU A 17 0.57 -1.72 -12.85
CA LEU A 17 1.73 -0.97 -13.33
C LEU A 17 1.28 0.33 -14.00
N LYS A 18 1.89 1.45 -13.60
CA LYS A 18 1.76 2.76 -14.23
C LYS A 18 3.03 3.05 -15.03
N GLY A 19 2.98 2.80 -16.33
CA GLY A 19 4.10 3.04 -17.25
C GLY A 19 4.83 1.77 -17.66
N GLU A 20 6.13 1.89 -17.92
CA GLU A 20 6.94 0.80 -18.48
C GLU A 20 7.32 -0.26 -17.43
N PRO A 21 7.45 -1.54 -17.84
CA PRO A 21 7.69 -2.66 -16.93
C PRO A 21 9.04 -2.66 -16.19
N GLN A 22 9.96 -1.73 -16.49
CA GLN A 22 11.29 -1.61 -15.87
C GLN A 22 11.59 -0.19 -15.33
N GLY A 23 10.61 0.47 -14.73
CA GLY A 23 10.84 1.78 -14.09
C GLY A 23 9.61 2.64 -13.83
N GLY A 24 8.41 2.11 -14.07
CA GLY A 24 7.16 2.80 -13.79
C GLY A 24 6.76 2.79 -12.31
N ASP A 25 5.88 3.71 -11.96
CA ASP A 25 5.17 3.68 -10.69
C ASP A 25 4.19 2.51 -10.67
N LEU A 26 3.69 2.16 -9.49
CA LEU A 26 2.73 1.08 -9.31
C LEU A 26 1.57 1.54 -8.45
N ARG A 27 0.35 1.18 -8.83
CA ARG A 27 -0.81 1.32 -7.96
C ARG A 27 -1.05 0.02 -7.20
N LEU A 28 -0.96 0.09 -5.87
CA LEU A 28 -1.09 -1.03 -4.96
C LEU A 28 -2.47 -1.02 -4.31
N ARG A 29 -3.21 -2.13 -4.39
CA ARG A 29 -4.43 -2.36 -3.58
C ARG A 29 -4.07 -3.20 -2.37
N VAL A 30 -4.30 -2.66 -1.18
CA VAL A 30 -4.13 -3.40 0.08
C VAL A 30 -5.49 -3.59 0.75
N ARG A 31 -5.89 -4.85 0.94
CA ARG A 31 -6.97 -5.19 1.87
C ARG A 31 -6.41 -5.15 3.27
N THR A 32 -7.00 -4.35 4.14
CA THR A 32 -6.39 -4.04 5.44
C THR A 32 -6.76 -5.04 6.55
N GLY A 33 -7.60 -6.03 6.22
CA GLY A 33 -7.98 -7.09 7.13
C GLY A 33 -8.74 -6.56 8.34
N LYS A 34 -8.10 -6.61 9.52
CA LYS A 34 -8.69 -6.17 10.80
C LYS A 34 -8.38 -4.72 11.16
N LEU A 35 -7.62 -4.00 10.34
CA LEU A 35 -7.37 -2.58 10.60
C LEU A 35 -8.66 -1.79 10.39
N ASP A 36 -9.08 -1.07 11.42
CA ASP A 36 -10.18 -0.12 11.29
C ASP A 36 -9.77 1.06 10.40
N LEU A 37 -10.65 1.44 9.48
CA LEU A 37 -10.47 2.57 8.57
C LEU A 37 -11.50 3.67 8.80
N GLY A 38 -12.29 3.60 9.88
CA GLY A 38 -13.39 4.52 10.14
C GLY A 38 -12.97 5.99 10.29
N ASP A 39 -11.73 6.26 10.69
CA ASP A 39 -11.14 7.59 10.82
C ASP A 39 -10.15 7.94 9.70
N VAL A 40 -9.91 7.02 8.75
CA VAL A 40 -8.95 7.21 7.65
C VAL A 40 -9.57 8.02 6.52
N CYS A 41 -8.86 9.06 6.11
CA CYS A 41 -9.23 9.95 5.00
C CYS A 41 -8.28 9.80 3.81
N LEU A 42 -8.72 10.28 2.63
CA LEU A 42 -7.84 10.39 1.47
C LEU A 42 -6.69 11.36 1.79
N GLY A 43 -5.47 10.97 1.41
CA GLY A 43 -4.25 11.70 1.75
C GLY A 43 -3.60 11.25 3.05
N ASP A 44 -4.27 10.45 3.88
CA ASP A 44 -3.67 9.92 5.11
C ASP A 44 -2.58 8.90 4.80
N SER A 45 -1.64 8.78 5.74
CA SER A 45 -0.49 7.89 5.64
C SER A 45 -0.74 6.59 6.40
N ILE A 46 -0.66 5.45 5.70
CA ILE A 46 -0.79 4.11 6.25
C ILE A 46 0.53 3.37 6.00
N ALA A 47 1.10 2.77 7.05
CA ALA A 47 2.33 1.99 6.93
C ALA A 47 2.03 0.54 6.49
N VAL A 48 2.64 0.09 5.39
CA VAL A 48 2.58 -1.29 4.90
C VAL A 48 3.98 -1.87 4.91
N SER A 49 4.21 -2.91 5.73
CA SER A 49 5.54 -3.51 5.93
C SER A 49 6.65 -2.48 6.21
N GLY A 50 6.31 -1.44 6.99
CA GLY A 50 7.23 -0.35 7.35
C GLY A 50 7.32 0.80 6.35
N VAL A 51 6.68 0.69 5.18
CA VAL A 51 6.69 1.74 4.14
C VAL A 51 5.48 2.65 4.31
N CYS A 52 5.72 3.96 4.38
CA CYS A 52 4.68 4.97 4.44
C CYS A 52 4.00 5.12 3.08
N LEU A 53 2.71 4.77 2.97
CA LEU A 53 1.92 4.91 1.75
C LEU A 53 0.74 5.85 1.96
N THR A 54 0.45 6.68 0.95
CA THR A 54 -0.67 7.63 0.98
C THR A 54 -1.92 6.98 0.43
N ALA A 55 -3.03 7.06 1.17
CA ALA A 55 -4.33 6.57 0.71
C ALA A 55 -4.89 7.45 -0.42
N VAL A 56 -4.93 6.92 -1.64
CA VAL A 56 -5.47 7.61 -2.84
C VAL A 56 -6.89 7.15 -3.21
N ALA A 57 -7.36 6.03 -2.65
CA ALA A 57 -8.77 5.62 -2.71
C ALA A 57 -9.11 4.68 -1.55
N LEU A 58 -10.35 4.74 -1.05
CA LEU A 58 -10.86 3.96 0.08
C LEU A 58 -12.14 3.20 -0.31
N PRO A 59 -12.04 2.04 -0.97
CA PRO A 59 -13.21 1.27 -1.41
C PRO A 59 -13.98 0.54 -0.29
N GLY A 60 -13.53 0.63 0.96
CA GLY A 60 -14.24 0.13 2.16
C GLY A 60 -13.54 -1.04 2.85
N ASP A 61 -12.97 -1.99 2.11
CA ASP A 61 -12.24 -3.14 2.67
C ASP A 61 -10.71 -2.96 2.68
N GLY A 62 -10.24 -1.72 2.47
CA GLY A 62 -8.84 -1.37 2.43
C GLY A 62 -8.59 -0.02 1.75
N PHE A 63 -7.37 0.19 1.25
CA PHE A 63 -7.02 1.38 0.47
C PHE A 63 -6.21 1.07 -0.80
N TRP A 64 -6.19 2.02 -1.72
CA TRP A 64 -5.22 2.08 -2.81
C TRP A 64 -4.14 3.09 -2.50
N ALA A 65 -2.91 2.81 -2.94
CA ALA A 65 -1.79 3.74 -2.90
C ALA A 65 -1.03 3.75 -4.22
N ASP A 66 -0.48 4.90 -4.58
CA ASP A 66 0.54 4.99 -5.63
C ASP A 66 1.92 4.84 -5.01
N VAL A 67 2.74 3.99 -5.60
CA VAL A 67 4.08 3.61 -5.12
C VAL A 67 5.08 4.00 -6.19
N SER A 68 6.04 4.85 -5.83
CA SER A 68 7.05 5.32 -6.77
C SER A 68 8.03 4.21 -7.15
N GLY A 69 8.61 4.29 -8.36
CA GLY A 69 9.70 3.39 -8.77
C GLY A 69 10.85 3.30 -7.76
N GLU A 70 11.22 4.42 -7.13
CA GLU A 70 12.24 4.45 -6.05
C GLU A 70 11.82 3.62 -4.84
N THR A 71 10.56 3.73 -4.41
CA THR A 71 10.03 2.95 -3.28
C THR A 71 10.03 1.45 -3.62
N LEU A 72 9.68 1.10 -4.86
CA LEU A 72 9.73 -0.28 -5.33
C LEU A 72 11.16 -0.82 -5.34
N ALA A 73 12.14 -0.02 -5.76
CA ALA A 73 13.54 -0.42 -5.85
C ALA A 73 14.22 -0.60 -4.49
N HIS A 74 13.76 0.10 -3.44
CA HIS A 74 14.42 0.15 -2.14
C HIS A 74 13.62 -0.48 -0.99
N THR A 75 12.48 -1.10 -1.27
CA THR A 75 11.65 -1.75 -0.25
C THR A 75 11.11 -3.11 -0.72
N VAL A 76 10.62 -3.91 0.22
CA VAL A 76 10.03 -5.23 -0.06
C VAL A 76 8.76 -5.18 -0.93
N ILE A 77 8.18 -3.99 -1.13
CA ILE A 77 6.97 -3.84 -1.96
C ILE A 77 7.24 -4.23 -3.42
N GLY A 78 8.47 -4.02 -3.92
CA GLY A 78 8.86 -4.42 -5.27
C GLY A 78 8.72 -5.92 -5.54
N ASP A 79 8.77 -6.75 -4.49
CA ASP A 79 8.67 -8.21 -4.58
C ASP A 79 7.25 -8.75 -4.34
N PHE A 80 6.30 -7.88 -3.97
CA PHE A 80 4.93 -8.28 -3.66
C PHE A 80 4.19 -8.84 -4.88
N LYS A 81 3.30 -9.79 -4.60
CA LYS A 81 2.40 -10.42 -5.56
C LYS A 81 1.00 -10.42 -4.96
N PRO A 82 -0.06 -10.55 -5.78
CA PRO A 82 -1.40 -10.69 -5.24
C PRO A 82 -1.47 -11.91 -4.30
N GLY A 83 -2.06 -11.74 -3.12
CA GLY A 83 -2.13 -12.74 -2.05
C GLY A 83 -0.94 -12.76 -1.09
N ALA A 84 0.04 -11.87 -1.27
CA ALA A 84 1.12 -11.65 -0.29
C ALA A 84 0.63 -10.95 0.98
#